data_AF-A0A2S9GPT9-F1
#
_entry.id   AF-A0A2S9GPT9-F1
#
_cell.length_a   1.000
_cell.length_b   1.000
_cell.length_c   1.000
_cell.angle_alpha   90.00
_cell.angle_beta   90.00
_cell.angle_gamma   90.00
#
_symmetry.space_group_name_H-M   'P 1'
#
loop_
_entity.id
_entity.type
_entity.pdbx_description
1 polymer ?
#
loop_
_entity_poly.entity_id
_entity_poly.type
_entity_poly.pdbx_seq_one_letter_code
_entity_poly.pdbx_strand_id
1 'polypeptide(L)' 'MWELGSSDGQLLLKTGVSGPAAKMGHRLTIAVDWHATVEWASGEPAAVELTVDVGSLAVQRGDGGVTGLSGP' A
#
# COMPACT_ATOMS: atom_id res chain seq x y z
N MET A 1 -4.16 20.63 13.11
CA MET A 1 -3.41 19.49 12.56
C MET A 1 -4.05 18.23 13.09
N TRP A 2 -4.41 17.30 12.21
CA TRP A 2 -4.95 16.00 12.59
C TRP A 2 -3.95 14.91 12.24
N GLU A 3 -3.88 13.89 13.08
CA GLU A 3 -3.06 12.70 12.86
C GLU A 3 -3.94 11.57 12.35
N LEU A 4 -3.46 10.85 11.34
CA LEU A 4 -4.07 9.63 10.83
C LEU A 4 -3.00 8.54 10.73
N GLY A 5 -3.38 7.27 10.84
CA GLY A 5 -2.48 6.16 10.60
C GLY A 5 -3.17 4.85 10.23
N SER A 6 -2.44 3.74 10.34
CA SER A 6 -2.92 2.40 9.96
C SER A 6 -4.24 1.97 10.66
N SER A 7 -4.57 2.54 11.82
CA SER A 7 -5.86 2.31 12.49
C SER A 7 -7.05 2.99 11.80
N ASP A 8 -6.79 4.06 11.06
CA ASP A 8 -7.80 4.88 10.39
C ASP A 8 -8.03 4.44 8.93
N GLY A 9 -7.12 3.64 8.38
CA GLY A 9 -7.23 3.13 7.02
C GLY A 9 -6.02 2.32 6.56
N GLN A 10 -6.13 1.72 5.38
CA GLN A 10 -5.06 0.92 4.79
C GLN A 10 -4.35 1.69 3.68
N LEU A 11 -3.02 1.60 3.66
CA LEU A 11 -2.20 1.96 2.50
C LEU A 11 -1.74 0.67 1.82
N LEU A 12 -2.09 0.53 0.54
CA LEU A 12 -1.81 -0.69 -0.24
C LEU A 12 -0.93 -0.38 -1.44
N LEU A 13 0.22 -1.04 -1.53
CA LEU A 13 1.06 -1.05 -2.73
C LEU A 13 0.64 -2.21 -3.64
N LYS A 14 0.33 -1.89 -4.89
CA LYS A 14 -0.04 -2.89 -5.92
C LYS A 14 1.06 -2.97 -6.97
N THR A 15 1.55 -4.18 -7.22
CA THR A 15 2.54 -4.41 -8.28
C THR A 15 1.87 -4.88 -9.57
N GLY A 16 2.44 -4.46 -10.70
CA GLY A 16 2.04 -4.90 -12.04
C GLY A 16 3.02 -5.91 -12.63
N VAL A 17 2.64 -6.50 -13.77
CA VAL A 17 3.50 -7.37 -14.59
C VAL A 17 3.43 -6.89 -16.05
N SER A 18 4.56 -6.89 -16.75
CA SER A 18 4.66 -6.42 -18.14
C SER A 18 5.71 -7.18 -18.94
N GLY A 19 5.60 -7.19 -20.27
CA GLY A 19 6.55 -7.85 -21.18
C GLY A 19 6.17 -9.29 -21.56
N PRO A 20 6.99 -9.97 -22.39
CA PRO A 20 6.66 -11.28 -22.97
C PRO A 20 6.35 -12.38 -21.94
N ALA A 21 6.91 -12.27 -20.73
CA ALA A 21 6.73 -13.23 -19.64
C ALA A 21 5.69 -12.78 -18.59
N ALA A 22 4.86 -11.78 -18.86
CA ALA A 22 3.91 -11.22 -17.87
C ALA A 22 2.98 -12.28 -17.24
N LYS A 23 2.63 -13.34 -17.99
CA LYS A 23 1.81 -14.46 -17.48
C LYS A 23 2.51 -15.28 -16.38
N MET A 24 3.84 -15.23 -16.31
CA MET A 24 4.64 -15.95 -15.33
C MET A 24 4.83 -15.15 -14.03
N GLY A 25 4.61 -13.83 -14.05
CA GLY A 25 4.77 -12.97 -12.88
C GLY A 25 3.53 -12.93 -11.98
N HIS A 26 3.75 -12.61 -10.71
CA HIS A 26 2.69 -12.31 -9.76
C HIS A 26 2.42 -10.82 -9.67
N ARG A 27 1.15 -10.46 -9.57
CA ARG A 27 0.71 -9.14 -9.09
C ARG A 27 0.48 -9.25 -7.60
N LEU A 28 1.19 -8.43 -6.84
CA LEU A 28 1.12 -8.42 -5.38
C LEU A 28 0.25 -7.28 -4.90
N THR A 29 -0.52 -7.54 -3.86
CA THR A 29 -1.08 -6.51 -2.99
C THR A 29 -0.33 -6.58 -1.67
N ILE A 30 0.32 -5.48 -1.31
CA ILE A 30 1.20 -5.37 -0.15
C ILE A 30 0.62 -4.30 0.76
N ALA A 31 0.33 -4.66 2.01
CA ALA A 31 -0.01 -3.68 3.05
C ALA A 31 1.26 -3.06 3.62
N VAL A 32 1.15 -1.80 4.02
CA VAL A 32 2.25 -1.08 4.67
C VAL A 32 1.70 -0.17 5.75
N ASP A 33 2.43 -0.09 6.85
CA ASP A 33 2.13 0.84 7.92
C ASP A 33 2.50 2.26 7.52
N TRP A 34 1.62 3.19 7.92
CA TRP A 34 1.71 4.59 7.54
C TRP A 34 1.19 5.49 8.65
N HIS A 35 1.64 6.73 8.61
CA HIS A 35 1.08 7.83 9.40
C HIS A 35 1.06 9.09 8.54
N ALA A 36 0.11 9.99 8.83
CA ALA A 36 0.01 11.26 8.12
C ALA A 36 -0.47 12.38 9.04
N THR A 37 0.06 13.58 8.77
CA THR A 37 -0.41 14.83 9.35
C THR A 37 -1.26 15.57 8.32
N VAL A 38 -2.46 15.96 8.70
CA VAL A 38 -3.37 16.77 7.87
C VAL A 38 -3.42 18.20 8.39
N GLU A 39 -3.06 19.14 7.54
CA GLU A 39 -3.22 20.57 7.79
C GLU A 39 -4.60 21.04 7.34
N TRP A 40 -5.21 21.91 8.13
CA TRP A 40 -6.54 22.45 7.88
C TRP A 40 -6.47 23.97 7.81
N ALA A 41 -7.15 24.55 6.83
CA ALA A 41 -7.28 26.00 6.68
C ALA A 41 -8.74 26.35 6.36
N SER A 42 -9.29 27.35 7.05
CA SER A 42 -10.65 27.84 6.83
C SER A 42 -11.75 26.77 6.88
N GLY A 43 -11.55 25.72 7.69
CA GLY A 43 -12.51 24.62 7.86
C GLY A 43 -12.38 23.47 6.85
N GLU A 44 -11.40 23.53 5.94
CA GLU A 44 -11.15 22.51 4.92
C GLU A 44 -9.73 21.93 5.02
N PRO A 45 -9.50 20.65 4.61
CA PRO A 45 -8.16 20.09 4.51
C PRO A 45 -7.35 20.84 3.44
N ALA A 46 -6.21 21.38 3.82
CA ALA A 46 -5.37 22.20 2.96
C ALA A 46 -4.11 21.45 2.47
N ALA A 47 -3.54 20.58 3.31
CA ALA A 47 -2.37 19.78 2.95
C ALA A 47 -2.33 18.46 3.73
N VAL A 48 -1.61 17.47 3.18
CA VAL A 48 -1.33 16.20 3.85
C VAL A 48 0.13 15.85 3.61
N GLU A 49 0.83 15.51 4.68
CA GLU A 49 2.14 14.85 4.63
C GLU A 49 1.98 13.43 5.16
N LEU A 50 2.41 12.44 4.39
CA LEU A 50 2.28 11.03 4.72
C LEU A 50 3.65 10.36 4.65
N THR A 51 3.98 9.60 5.70
CA THR A 51 5.20 8.80 5.77
C THR A 51 4.85 7.32 5.94
N VAL A 52 5.65 6.47 5.31
CA VAL A 52 5.46 5.02 5.25
C VAL A 52 6.65 4.34 5.92
N ASP A 53 6.37 3.32 6.75
CA ASP A 53 7.43 2.44 7.27
C ASP A 53 7.71 1.32 6.27
N VAL A 54 8.81 1.42 5.53
CA VAL A 54 9.21 0.42 4.53
C VAL A 54 9.53 -0.95 5.18
N GLY A 55 9.87 -1.00 6.47
CA GLY A 55 10.11 -2.25 7.19
C GLY A 55 8.83 -3.06 7.45
N SER A 56 7.66 -2.45 7.33
CA SER A 56 6.35 -3.07 7.62
C SER A 56 5.69 -3.77 6.43
N LEU A 57 6.36 -3.82 5.26
CA LEU A 57 5.77 -4.38 4.03
C LEU A 57 5.31 -5.84 4.23
N ALA A 58 4.00 -6.05 4.13
CA ALA A 58 3.37 -7.36 4.31
C ALA A 58 2.56 -7.75 3.08
N VAL A 59 2.94 -8.84 2.39
CA VAL A 59 2.19 -9.37 1.24
C VAL A 59 0.86 -9.94 1.73
N GLN A 60 -0.24 -9.33 1.30
CA GLN A 60 -1.60 -9.78 1.64
C GLN A 60 -2.16 -10.75 0.60
N ARG A 61 -1.78 -10.54 -0.66
CA ARG A 61 -2.29 -11.32 -1.79
C ARG A 61 -1.28 -11.36 -2.92
N GLY A 62 -1.14 -12.53 -3.56
CA GLY A 62 -0.45 -12.70 -4.83
C GLY A 62 -1.36 -13.34 -5.88
N ASP A 63 -1.59 -12.65 -6.99
CA ASP A 63 -2.43 -13.13 -8.11
C ASP A 63 -1.58 -13.44 -9.34
N GLY A 64 -1.99 -14.45 -10.12
CA GLY A 64 -1.28 -14.86 -11.33
C GLY A 64 -0.12 -15.81 -11.03
N GLY A 65 0.90 -15.80 -11.89
CA GLY A 65 2.02 -16.74 -11.84
C GLY A 65 1.63 -18.17 -12.20
N VAL A 66 2.64 -19.00 -12.45
CA VAL A 66 2.48 -20.44 -12.75
C VAL A 66 2.31 -21.29 -11.49
N THR A 67 2.68 -20.75 -10.33
CA THR A 67 2.52 -21.38 -9.02
C THR A 67 1.74 -20.43 -8.13
N GLY A 68 0.61 -20.86 -7.56
CA GLY A 68 -0.13 -20.01 -6.62
C GLY A 68 0.74 -19.67 -5.40
N LEU A 69 0.76 -18.38 -5.02
CA LEU A 69 1.34 -17.96 -3.74
C LEU A 69 0.25 -18.07 -2.68
N SER A 70 0.41 -19.00 -1.74
CA SER A 70 -0.27 -18.95 -0.46
C SER A 70 0.62 -18.23 0.54
N GLY A 71 0.01 -17.45 1.44
CA GLY A 71 0.73 -16.91 2.61
C GLY A 71 1.22 -18.03 3.54
N PRO A 72 2.08 -17.72 4.52
CA PRO A 72 2.41 -18.64 5.61
C PRO A 72 1.17 -19.09 6.40
#